data_AF-A0A090NH49-F1
#
_entry.id   AF-A0A090NH49-F1
#
_cell.length_a   1.000
_cell.length_b   1.000
_cell.length_c   1.000
_cell.angle_alpha   90.00
_cell.angle_beta   90.00
_cell.angle_gamma   90.00
#
_symmetry.space_group_name_H-M   'P 1'
#
loop_
_entity.id
_entity.type
_entity.pdbx_description
1 polymer ?
#
loop_
_entity_poly.entity_id
_entity_poly.type
_entity_poly.pdbx_seq_one_letter_code
_entity_poly.pdbx_strand_id
1 'polypeptide(L)'
;MREINMLRNISSCLFPHISTITSPNHYLSEWDDWEKQGLPEEQRTEAVRRLRACLTSKGHKLDLRALALSSLPVLPACIKKLDVSCNKLTILTDLPENIKELIARDNFLTHISALPHYLITLDVSENQLENLPLLPDTIKSLSAEYNRLSTLPSLPLNLKKLEVRNNELQTLPSLPSNLKILKVAHNHLTELPPLPRRLQLLFAYSNRLSNLPNIQENIIMRRFFYFENNQITTIPTNLFRLDPHITIEIANNPLSDQTLLFLIQQTSVPNFNGPQFRISLSDQNRLFLRQMLPQNLHSRHIRVITEGGQNFQIPPLPETVAAWFPEADRREVSTQWTSFSTEENSRAFSAFLDRLSDTV
;
A
#
# COMPACT_ATOMS: atom_id res chain seq x y z
N MET A 1 19.82 -10.63 43.64
CA MET A 1 20.88 -10.91 42.64
C MET A 1 20.44 -10.66 41.19
N ARG A 2 19.19 -10.96 40.77
CA ARG A 2 18.71 -10.67 39.39
C ARG A 2 18.54 -9.18 39.08
N GLU A 3 18.11 -8.35 40.02
CA GLU A 3 17.95 -6.88 39.84
C GLU A 3 19.29 -6.14 39.65
N ILE A 4 20.35 -6.59 40.35
CA ILE A 4 21.68 -5.96 40.29
C ILE A 4 22.34 -6.15 38.92
N ASN A 5 22.08 -7.28 38.24
CA ASN A 5 22.55 -7.51 36.86
C ASN A 5 21.70 -6.78 35.81
N MET A 6 20.45 -6.43 36.13
CA MET A 6 19.61 -5.61 35.26
C MET A 6 20.17 -4.18 35.18
N LEU A 7 20.51 -3.57 36.32
CA LEU A 7 20.99 -2.18 36.43
C LEU A 7 22.27 -1.87 35.65
N ARG A 8 23.21 -2.82 35.53
CA ARG A 8 24.48 -2.60 34.80
C ARG A 8 24.32 -2.51 33.28
N ASN A 9 23.24 -3.04 32.70
CA ASN A 9 23.02 -3.07 31.25
C ASN A 9 22.24 -1.86 30.71
N ILE A 10 21.70 -0.99 31.57
CA ILE A 10 20.71 0.05 31.20
C ILE A 10 21.38 1.42 30.93
N SER A 11 22.68 1.57 31.21
CA SER A 11 23.42 2.83 31.04
C SER A 11 23.39 3.40 29.60
N SER A 12 23.07 2.61 28.58
CA SER A 12 22.98 3.06 27.18
C SER A 12 21.59 3.56 26.75
N CYS A 13 20.57 3.46 27.61
CA CYS A 13 19.20 3.92 27.33
C CYS A 13 18.84 5.23 28.05
N LEU A 14 19.79 5.86 28.75
CA LEU A 14 19.61 7.13 29.48
C LEU A 14 20.35 8.26 28.75
N PHE A 15 19.62 9.29 28.30
CA PHE A 15 20.17 10.55 27.75
C PHE A 15 19.11 11.69 27.89
N PRO A 16 19.48 12.99 27.81
CA PRO A 16 19.37 13.90 28.96
C PRO A 16 18.27 14.97 28.86
N HIS A 17 17.26 14.83 28.00
CA HIS A 17 16.33 15.94 27.70
C HIS A 17 14.86 15.77 28.11
N ILE A 18 14.58 14.87 29.06
CA ILE A 18 13.34 14.93 29.84
C ILE A 18 13.76 15.06 31.30
N SER A 19 13.61 16.26 31.87
CA SER A 19 14.07 16.66 33.21
C SER A 19 13.39 15.92 34.38
N THR A 20 12.72 14.79 34.14
CA THR A 20 11.99 14.00 35.14
C THR A 20 12.31 12.50 35.13
N ILE A 21 12.95 11.94 34.10
CA ILE A 21 13.17 10.47 33.99
C ILE A 21 14.68 10.17 34.11
N THR A 22 15.18 10.12 35.35
CA THR A 22 16.62 9.98 35.65
C THR A 22 17.06 8.59 36.12
N SER A 23 16.19 7.58 36.12
CA SER A 23 16.58 6.22 36.51
C SER A 23 15.79 5.12 35.78
N PRO A 24 16.44 3.99 35.41
CA PRO A 24 15.76 2.78 34.92
C PRO A 24 14.62 2.28 35.80
N ASN A 25 14.69 2.59 37.10
CA ASN A 25 13.68 2.22 38.07
C ASN A 25 12.34 2.94 37.83
N HIS A 26 12.37 4.11 37.17
CA HIS A 26 11.16 4.87 36.82
C HIS A 26 10.31 4.15 35.78
N TYR A 27 10.94 3.60 34.73
CA TYR A 27 10.24 2.79 33.73
C TYR A 27 9.55 1.58 34.37
N LEU A 28 10.25 0.89 35.28
CA LEU A 28 9.72 -0.31 35.93
C LEU A 28 8.49 -0.01 36.79
N SER A 29 8.52 1.06 37.60
CA SER A 29 7.36 1.43 38.42
C SER A 29 6.17 1.85 37.56
N GLU A 30 6.38 2.65 36.52
CA GLU A 30 5.28 3.09 35.64
C GLU A 30 4.68 1.93 34.85
N TRP A 31 5.49 0.97 34.40
CA TRP A 31 4.99 -0.23 33.73
C TRP A 31 4.16 -1.10 34.66
N ASP A 32 4.57 -1.24 35.93
CA ASP A 32 3.83 -2.03 36.92
C ASP A 32 2.48 -1.40 37.25
N ASP A 33 2.41 -0.08 37.28
CA ASP A 33 1.15 0.64 37.51
C ASP A 33 0.26 0.63 36.25
N TRP A 34 0.85 0.80 35.06
CA TRP A 34 0.12 0.67 33.79
C TRP A 34 -0.43 -0.74 33.58
N GLU A 35 0.30 -1.79 33.98
CA GLU A 35 -0.16 -3.18 33.92
C GLU A 35 -1.46 -3.39 34.71
N LYS A 36 -1.52 -2.85 35.93
CA LYS A 36 -2.68 -2.98 36.83
C LYS A 36 -3.92 -2.22 36.34
N GLN A 37 -3.75 -1.21 35.50
CA GLN A 37 -4.83 -0.40 34.93
C GLN A 37 -5.42 -0.99 33.64
N GLY A 38 -5.02 -2.21 33.26
CA GLY A 38 -5.51 -2.87 32.05
C GLY A 38 -6.97 -3.27 32.11
N LEU A 39 -7.66 -3.15 30.97
CA LEU A 39 -8.98 -3.77 30.79
C LEU A 39 -8.83 -5.32 30.73
N PRO A 40 -9.88 -6.09 31.08
CA PRO A 40 -9.79 -7.55 31.17
C PRO A 40 -9.32 -8.27 29.89
N GLU A 41 -9.60 -7.69 28.72
CA GLU A 41 -9.18 -8.20 27.41
C GLU A 41 -7.74 -7.82 27.01
N GLU A 42 -7.10 -6.91 27.73
CA GLU A 42 -5.77 -6.40 27.39
C GLU A 42 -4.66 -7.30 27.94
N GLN A 43 -3.72 -7.67 27.07
CA GLN A 43 -2.57 -8.47 27.45
C GLN A 43 -1.41 -7.59 27.97
N ARG A 44 -1.69 -6.71 28.94
CA ARG A 44 -0.68 -5.77 29.48
C ARG A 44 0.48 -6.48 30.18
N THR A 45 0.24 -7.60 30.86
CA THR A 45 1.29 -8.41 31.48
C THR A 45 2.32 -8.88 30.45
N GLU A 46 1.86 -9.31 29.28
CA GLU A 46 2.74 -9.70 28.18
C GLU A 46 3.44 -8.48 27.58
N ALA A 47 2.76 -7.33 27.44
CA ALA A 47 3.39 -6.10 26.99
C ALA A 47 4.54 -5.66 27.93
N VAL A 48 4.32 -5.66 29.25
CA VAL A 48 5.36 -5.34 30.26
C VAL A 48 6.51 -6.33 30.20
N ARG A 49 6.23 -7.63 30.02
CA ARG A 49 7.29 -8.63 29.80
C ARG A 49 8.16 -8.28 28.59
N ARG A 50 7.54 -7.88 27.47
CA ARG A 50 8.26 -7.47 26.24
C ARG A 50 9.03 -6.16 26.42
N LEU A 51 8.47 -5.18 27.14
CA LEU A 51 9.14 -3.92 27.50
C LEU A 51 10.41 -4.16 28.33
N ARG A 52 10.31 -4.97 29.38
CA ARG A 52 11.46 -5.36 30.24
C ARG A 52 12.52 -6.13 29.46
N ALA A 53 12.11 -7.05 28.57
CA ALA A 53 13.02 -7.78 27.70
C ALA A 53 13.75 -6.85 26.71
N CYS A 54 13.05 -5.86 26.15
CA CYS A 54 13.63 -4.84 25.28
C CYS A 54 14.71 -4.04 26.01
N LEU A 55 14.44 -3.59 27.25
CA LEU A 55 15.41 -2.84 28.04
C LEU A 55 16.66 -3.67 28.38
N THR A 56 16.48 -4.94 28.73
CA THR A 56 17.59 -5.84 29.11
C THR A 56 18.49 -6.19 27.91
N SER A 57 17.92 -6.28 26.71
CA SER A 57 18.62 -6.66 25.49
C SER A 57 19.25 -5.49 24.73
N LYS A 58 19.20 -4.26 25.27
CA LYS A 58 19.46 -3.01 24.51
C LYS A 58 18.66 -2.95 23.20
N GLY A 59 17.47 -3.56 23.23
CA GLY A 59 16.71 -3.97 22.07
C GLY A 59 16.41 -2.80 21.15
N HIS A 60 16.93 -2.86 19.93
CA HIS A 60 16.61 -1.88 18.90
C HIS A 60 15.19 -2.03 18.34
N LYS A 61 14.51 -3.13 18.67
CA LYS A 61 13.14 -3.42 18.26
C LYS A 61 12.28 -3.72 19.48
N LEU A 62 11.14 -3.05 19.57
CA LEU A 62 10.08 -3.33 20.52
C LEU A 62 8.84 -3.76 19.74
N ASP A 63 8.29 -4.91 20.10
CA ASP A 63 7.15 -5.52 19.42
C ASP A 63 6.02 -5.74 20.42
N LEU A 64 4.98 -4.92 20.32
CA LEU A 64 3.78 -4.96 21.15
C LEU A 64 2.55 -5.34 20.31
N ARG A 65 2.75 -6.04 19.17
CA ARG A 65 1.65 -6.40 18.29
C ARG A 65 0.66 -7.38 18.95
N ALA A 66 -0.62 -7.30 18.55
CA ALA A 66 -1.64 -8.29 18.87
C ALA A 66 -1.83 -8.54 20.38
N LEU A 67 -1.87 -7.47 21.17
CA LEU A 67 -2.04 -7.51 22.63
C LEU A 67 -3.35 -6.86 23.10
N ALA A 68 -4.21 -6.50 22.15
CA ALA A 68 -5.48 -5.80 22.37
C ALA A 68 -5.36 -4.48 23.14
N LEU A 69 -4.17 -3.87 23.18
CA LEU A 69 -3.87 -2.70 24.00
C LEU A 69 -4.73 -1.50 23.60
N SER A 70 -5.32 -0.82 24.58
CA SER A 70 -6.07 0.44 24.37
C SER A 70 -5.21 1.69 24.56
N SER A 71 -4.08 1.57 25.28
CA SER A 71 -3.09 2.62 25.49
C SER A 71 -1.66 2.04 25.50
N LEU A 72 -0.66 2.91 25.43
CA LEU A 72 0.75 2.56 25.59
C LEU A 72 1.31 3.21 26.86
N PRO A 73 2.24 2.54 27.57
CA PRO A 73 3.00 3.18 28.64
C PRO A 73 4.16 4.00 28.06
N VAL A 74 4.92 4.67 28.93
CA VAL A 74 6.17 5.33 28.54
C VAL A 74 7.13 4.32 27.91
N LEU A 75 7.64 4.65 26.74
CA LEU A 75 8.46 3.76 25.92
C LEU A 75 9.97 3.97 26.17
N PRO A 76 10.80 2.91 26.10
CA PRO A 76 12.24 3.06 26.27
C PRO A 76 12.87 3.94 25.18
N ALA A 77 13.68 4.93 25.56
CA ALA A 77 14.27 5.88 24.61
C ALA A 77 15.27 5.29 23.59
N CYS A 78 15.75 4.07 23.82
CA CYS A 78 16.76 3.40 23.00
C CYS A 78 16.20 2.56 21.84
N ILE A 79 14.86 2.50 21.70
CA ILE A 79 14.23 1.75 20.60
C ILE A 79 14.42 2.47 19.26
N LYS A 80 14.68 1.69 18.21
CA LYS A 80 14.79 2.18 16.83
C LYS A 80 13.63 1.70 15.96
N LYS A 81 12.98 0.61 16.34
CA LYS A 81 11.82 0.04 15.67
C LYS A 81 10.73 -0.21 16.69
N LEU A 82 9.54 0.31 16.45
CA LEU A 82 8.36 0.09 17.26
C LEU A 82 7.26 -0.53 16.39
N ASP A 83 6.76 -1.67 16.81
CA ASP A 83 5.60 -2.31 16.22
C ASP A 83 4.50 -2.43 17.27
N VAL A 84 3.40 -1.70 17.07
CA VAL A 84 2.20 -1.69 17.92
C VAL A 84 0.97 -2.12 17.11
N SER A 85 1.17 -2.86 16.03
CA SER A 85 0.10 -3.27 15.12
C SER A 85 -0.92 -4.23 15.75
N CYS A 86 -2.12 -4.30 15.17
CA CYS A 86 -3.20 -5.19 15.63
C CYS A 86 -3.55 -4.97 17.10
N ASN A 87 -3.76 -3.72 17.51
CA ASN A 87 -4.19 -3.35 18.86
C ASN A 87 -5.48 -2.52 18.78
N LYS A 88 -5.90 -1.93 19.90
CA LYS A 88 -7.10 -1.10 20.00
C LYS A 88 -6.76 0.37 20.31
N LEU A 89 -5.57 0.83 19.92
CA LEU A 89 -5.10 2.18 20.22
C LEU A 89 -5.95 3.20 19.46
N THR A 90 -6.40 4.25 20.15
CA THR A 90 -7.16 5.36 19.55
C THR A 90 -6.31 6.61 19.32
N ILE A 91 -5.21 6.72 20.06
CA ILE A 91 -4.24 7.82 19.94
C ILE A 91 -2.82 7.27 20.08
N LEU A 92 -1.89 7.88 19.37
CA LEU A 92 -0.46 7.62 19.51
C LEU A 92 0.26 8.92 19.89
N THR A 93 0.83 8.96 21.09
CA THR A 93 1.55 10.10 21.67
C THR A 93 2.90 9.68 22.26
N ASP A 94 3.73 10.65 22.63
CA ASP A 94 4.97 10.45 23.40
C ASP A 94 5.96 9.43 22.80
N LEU A 95 6.09 9.46 21.47
CA LEU A 95 7.00 8.59 20.73
C LEU A 95 8.47 8.99 20.98
N PRO A 96 9.35 8.03 21.30
CA PRO A 96 10.79 8.29 21.41
C PRO A 96 11.43 8.84 20.13
N GLU A 97 12.24 9.89 20.28
CA GLU A 97 12.90 10.59 19.15
C GLU A 97 13.79 9.67 18.28
N ASN A 98 14.38 8.62 18.85
CA ASN A 98 15.32 7.74 18.15
C ASN A 98 14.66 6.67 17.26
N ILE A 99 13.32 6.63 17.20
CA ILE A 99 12.60 5.68 16.34
C ILE A 99 12.88 6.00 14.88
N LYS A 100 13.26 4.95 14.14
CA LYS A 100 13.48 4.97 12.69
C LYS A 100 12.37 4.26 11.93
N GLU A 101 11.69 3.32 12.57
CA GLU A 101 10.60 2.53 11.97
C GLU A 101 9.44 2.42 12.96
N LEU A 102 8.29 2.94 12.57
CA LEU A 102 7.06 2.89 13.34
C LEU A 102 6.00 2.14 12.53
N ILE A 103 5.50 1.05 13.09
CA ILE A 103 4.41 0.25 12.54
C ILE A 103 3.27 0.27 13.55
N ALA A 104 2.18 0.96 13.22
CA ALA A 104 0.97 1.11 14.01
C ALA A 104 -0.28 0.73 13.18
N ARG A 105 -0.13 -0.23 12.28
CA ARG A 105 -1.21 -0.74 11.42
C ARG A 105 -2.30 -1.44 12.23
N ASP A 106 -3.54 -1.45 11.74
CA ASP A 106 -4.65 -2.22 12.32
C ASP A 106 -4.89 -1.84 13.79
N ASN A 107 -5.31 -0.59 13.96
CA ASN A 107 -5.68 0.02 15.23
C ASN A 107 -6.93 0.89 15.00
N PHE A 108 -7.32 1.67 16.01
CA PHE A 108 -8.42 2.63 15.91
C PHE A 108 -7.92 4.08 15.97
N LEU A 109 -6.70 4.35 15.49
CA LEU A 109 -6.09 5.65 15.62
C LEU A 109 -6.90 6.71 14.88
N THR A 110 -7.38 7.71 15.60
CA THR A 110 -8.01 8.91 15.04
C THR A 110 -7.04 10.08 15.00
N HIS A 111 -5.98 10.03 15.81
CA HIS A 111 -4.96 11.07 15.88
C HIS A 111 -3.57 10.50 16.19
N ILE A 112 -2.55 11.13 15.60
CA ILE A 112 -1.12 10.88 15.88
C ILE A 112 -0.47 12.23 16.19
N SER A 113 0.30 12.29 17.27
CA SER A 113 1.07 13.47 17.65
C SER A 113 2.21 13.78 16.67
N ALA A 114 3.07 14.74 17.02
CA ALA A 114 4.31 14.98 16.28
C ALA A 114 5.13 13.68 16.13
N LEU A 115 5.63 13.45 14.92
CA LEU A 115 6.45 12.28 14.58
C LEU A 115 7.92 12.52 14.97
N PRO A 116 8.64 11.48 15.42
CA PRO A 116 10.08 11.56 15.70
C PRO A 116 10.89 12.07 14.50
N HIS A 117 11.87 12.96 14.75
CA HIS A 117 12.60 13.64 13.67
C HIS A 117 13.46 12.71 12.81
N TYR A 118 13.85 11.54 13.33
CA TYR A 118 14.71 10.58 12.64
C TYR A 118 13.94 9.43 11.97
N LEU A 119 12.60 9.55 11.89
CA LEU A 119 11.75 8.51 11.34
C LEU A 119 12.01 8.29 9.85
N ILE A 120 12.22 7.04 9.46
CA ILE A 120 12.50 6.64 8.07
C ILE A 120 11.30 5.94 7.44
N THR A 121 10.63 5.10 8.23
CA THR A 121 9.48 4.30 7.79
C THR A 121 8.32 4.52 8.75
N LEU A 122 7.18 4.90 8.20
CA LEU A 122 5.91 5.03 8.93
C LEU A 122 4.86 4.14 8.25
N ASP A 123 4.25 3.25 9.01
CA ASP A 123 3.05 2.50 8.61
C ASP A 123 1.95 2.71 9.65
N VAL A 124 0.88 3.39 9.24
CA VAL A 124 -0.32 3.69 10.04
C VAL A 124 -1.57 3.22 9.30
N SER A 125 -1.42 2.20 8.46
CA SER A 125 -2.52 1.68 7.63
C SER A 125 -3.63 1.06 8.50
N GLU A 126 -4.85 0.93 7.97
CA GLU A 126 -5.97 0.32 8.69
C GLU A 126 -6.24 0.99 10.04
N ASN A 127 -6.54 2.29 9.97
CA ASN A 127 -6.87 3.13 11.11
C ASN A 127 -8.06 4.05 10.75
N GLN A 128 -8.33 5.06 11.58
CA GLN A 128 -9.43 6.01 11.39
C GLN A 128 -8.91 7.45 11.26
N LEU A 129 -7.70 7.63 10.73
CA LEU A 129 -7.06 8.94 10.62
C LEU A 129 -7.75 9.77 9.54
N GLU A 130 -8.15 10.98 9.91
CA GLU A 130 -8.66 11.99 8.96
C GLU A 130 -7.56 12.89 8.42
N ASN A 131 -6.47 13.04 9.18
CA ASN A 131 -5.31 13.85 8.81
C ASN A 131 -4.02 13.18 9.30
N LEU A 132 -2.91 13.44 8.61
CA LEU A 132 -1.57 13.09 9.07
C LEU A 132 -0.87 14.32 9.68
N PRO A 133 -0.01 14.13 10.70
CA PRO A 133 0.86 15.20 11.20
C PRO A 133 1.91 15.58 10.14
N LEU A 134 2.66 16.66 10.41
CA LEU A 134 3.81 17.02 9.57
C LEU A 134 4.81 15.85 9.50
N LEU A 135 5.24 15.55 8.27
CA LEU A 135 6.14 14.44 7.99
C LEU A 135 7.61 14.90 8.10
N PRO A 136 8.44 14.23 8.91
CA PRO A 136 9.88 14.47 8.94
C PRO A 136 10.54 14.28 7.56
N ASP A 137 11.50 15.13 7.23
CA ASP A 137 12.23 15.10 5.94
C ASP A 137 13.02 13.80 5.70
N THR A 138 13.25 13.03 6.76
CA THR A 138 13.96 11.74 6.74
C THR A 138 13.12 10.58 6.24
N ILE A 139 11.79 10.72 6.18
CA ILE A 139 10.89 9.63 5.77
C ILE A 139 11.18 9.23 4.32
N LYS A 140 11.36 7.92 4.13
CA LYS A 140 11.57 7.28 2.82
C LYS A 140 10.40 6.40 2.41
N SER A 141 9.61 5.91 3.38
CA SER A 141 8.44 5.06 3.14
C SER A 141 7.30 5.49 4.05
N LEU A 142 6.16 5.83 3.45
CA LEU A 142 4.92 6.17 4.14
C LEU A 142 3.80 5.25 3.66
N SER A 143 3.18 4.53 4.59
CA SER A 143 1.94 3.79 4.38
C SER A 143 0.86 4.29 5.33
N ALA A 144 -0.25 4.72 4.77
CA ALA A 144 -1.46 5.15 5.47
C ALA A 144 -2.69 4.67 4.68
N GLU A 145 -2.64 3.44 4.18
CA GLU A 145 -3.77 2.82 3.46
C GLU A 145 -4.95 2.59 4.41
N TYR A 146 -6.18 2.51 3.90
CA TYR A 146 -7.37 2.20 4.69
C TYR A 146 -7.53 3.14 5.91
N ASN A 147 -7.63 4.43 5.62
CA ASN A 147 -7.91 5.49 6.59
C ASN A 147 -9.04 6.38 6.04
N ARG A 148 -9.28 7.55 6.64
CA ARG A 148 -10.27 8.54 6.20
C ARG A 148 -9.60 9.84 5.77
N LEU A 149 -8.39 9.76 5.21
CA LEU A 149 -7.61 10.93 4.84
C LEU A 149 -8.30 11.67 3.68
N SER A 150 -8.68 12.92 3.92
CA SER A 150 -9.23 13.81 2.88
C SER A 150 -8.16 14.65 2.18
N THR A 151 -7.03 14.87 2.87
CA THR A 151 -5.85 15.59 2.34
C THR A 151 -4.55 14.93 2.83
N LEU A 152 -3.43 15.29 2.22
CA LEU A 152 -2.09 14.92 2.67
C LEU A 152 -1.26 16.17 2.98
N PRO A 153 -0.38 16.13 4.00
CA PRO A 153 0.61 17.18 4.21
C PRO A 153 1.65 17.19 3.09
N SER A 154 2.52 18.22 3.10
CA SER A 154 3.68 18.28 2.20
C SER A 154 4.54 17.02 2.32
N LEU A 155 4.88 16.43 1.17
CA LEU A 155 5.63 15.18 1.11
C LEU A 155 7.15 15.45 1.21
N PRO A 156 7.89 14.68 2.03
CA PRO A 156 9.34 14.78 2.12
C PRO A 156 10.04 14.54 0.78
N LEU A 157 11.08 15.34 0.48
CA LEU A 157 11.83 15.27 -0.79
C LEU A 157 12.51 13.91 -1.03
N ASN A 158 12.82 13.18 0.04
CA ASN A 158 13.48 11.88 0.00
C ASN A 158 12.52 10.69 -0.02
N LEU A 159 11.21 10.93 -0.05
CA LEU A 159 10.20 9.87 -0.06
C LEU A 159 10.35 9.03 -1.33
N LYS A 160 10.42 7.70 -1.15
CA LYS A 160 10.56 6.72 -2.24
C LYS A 160 9.28 5.92 -2.46
N LYS A 161 8.47 5.77 -1.41
CA LYS A 161 7.25 4.95 -1.41
C LYS A 161 6.15 5.70 -0.68
N LEU A 162 5.02 5.91 -1.36
CA LEU A 162 3.80 6.49 -0.81
C LEU A 162 2.62 5.54 -1.09
N GLU A 163 1.99 5.08 -0.02
CA GLU A 163 0.84 4.17 -0.06
C GLU A 163 -0.32 4.78 0.74
N VAL A 164 -1.37 5.22 0.06
CA VAL A 164 -2.56 5.89 0.62
C VAL A 164 -3.84 5.40 -0.05
N ARG A 165 -3.86 4.12 -0.44
CA ARG A 165 -5.02 3.43 -1.02
C ARG A 165 -6.21 3.42 -0.03
N ASN A 166 -7.44 3.43 -0.52
CA ASN A 166 -8.67 3.44 0.30
C ASN A 166 -8.66 4.58 1.33
N ASN A 167 -8.72 5.79 0.81
CA ASN A 167 -8.91 7.02 1.58
C ASN A 167 -9.95 7.89 0.85
N GLU A 168 -10.12 9.13 1.29
CA GLU A 168 -11.10 10.07 0.75
C GLU A 168 -10.42 11.23 0.00
N LEU A 169 -9.19 11.00 -0.51
CA LEU A 169 -8.37 12.04 -1.13
C LEU A 169 -9.01 12.54 -2.44
N GLN A 170 -9.19 13.85 -2.54
CA GLN A 170 -9.67 14.51 -3.77
C GLN A 170 -8.53 15.06 -4.63
N THR A 171 -7.40 15.39 -4.00
CA THR A 171 -6.19 15.88 -4.66
C THR A 171 -4.95 15.26 -4.02
N LEU A 172 -3.80 15.38 -4.70
CA LEU A 172 -2.50 15.04 -4.14
C LEU A 172 -1.60 16.28 -4.09
N PRO A 173 -0.73 16.42 -3.08
CA PRO A 173 0.32 17.42 -3.08
C PRO A 173 1.36 17.12 -4.17
N SER A 174 2.30 18.05 -4.36
CA SER A 174 3.42 17.83 -5.28
C SER A 174 4.22 16.57 -4.91
N LEU A 175 4.44 15.71 -5.91
CA LEU A 175 5.16 14.45 -5.71
C LEU A 175 6.68 14.67 -5.70
N PRO A 176 7.41 14.08 -4.75
CA PRO A 176 8.85 14.21 -4.68
C PRO A 176 9.54 13.50 -5.86
N SER A 177 10.62 14.09 -6.37
CA SER A 177 11.34 13.59 -7.56
C SER A 177 11.96 12.20 -7.39
N ASN A 178 12.15 11.77 -6.14
CA ASN A 178 12.72 10.46 -5.77
C ASN A 178 11.68 9.34 -5.63
N LEU A 179 10.39 9.66 -5.77
CA LEU A 179 9.32 8.68 -5.61
C LEU A 179 9.42 7.58 -6.67
N LYS A 180 9.33 6.32 -6.22
CA LYS A 180 9.41 5.12 -7.05
C LYS A 180 8.09 4.35 -7.07
N ILE A 181 7.36 4.36 -5.96
CA ILE A 181 6.08 3.65 -5.81
C ILE A 181 5.04 4.64 -5.30
N LEU A 182 3.93 4.72 -6.01
CA LEU A 182 2.77 5.52 -5.64
C LEU A 182 1.50 4.65 -5.71
N LYS A 183 0.84 4.43 -4.58
CA LYS A 183 -0.46 3.74 -4.52
C LYS A 183 -1.52 4.68 -3.96
N VAL A 184 -2.46 5.07 -4.80
CA VAL A 184 -3.54 6.03 -4.52
C VAL A 184 -4.90 5.50 -4.99
N ALA A 185 -5.01 4.20 -5.24
CA ALA A 185 -6.22 3.55 -5.69
C ALA A 185 -7.37 3.65 -4.67
N HIS A 186 -8.63 3.64 -5.12
CA HIS A 186 -9.82 3.85 -4.28
C HIS A 186 -9.74 5.15 -3.47
N ASN A 187 -9.69 6.26 -4.20
CA ASN A 187 -9.83 7.60 -3.65
C ASN A 187 -10.86 8.36 -4.51
N HIS A 188 -10.91 9.68 -4.39
CA HIS A 188 -11.79 10.56 -5.16
C HIS A 188 -11.00 11.51 -6.06
N LEU A 189 -9.80 11.12 -6.47
CA LEU A 189 -8.90 11.95 -7.28
C LEU A 189 -9.51 12.21 -8.66
N THR A 190 -9.61 13.49 -9.04
CA THR A 190 -10.06 13.92 -10.37
C THR A 190 -8.91 14.14 -11.35
N GLU A 191 -7.71 14.38 -10.81
CA GLU A 191 -6.46 14.53 -11.54
C GLU A 191 -5.27 14.02 -10.71
N LEU A 192 -4.14 13.82 -11.38
CA LEU A 192 -2.86 13.55 -10.74
C LEU A 192 -1.87 14.68 -11.04
N PRO A 193 -1.02 15.08 -10.07
CA PRO A 193 0.09 15.98 -10.34
C PRO A 193 1.09 15.33 -11.33
N PRO A 194 2.01 16.11 -11.92
CA PRO A 194 3.06 15.58 -12.77
C PRO A 194 3.82 14.44 -12.10
N LEU A 195 3.90 13.30 -12.79
CA LEU A 195 4.54 12.11 -12.23
C LEU A 195 6.07 12.28 -12.22
N PRO A 196 6.75 11.92 -11.13
CA PRO A 196 8.20 12.04 -11.07
C PRO A 196 8.86 11.06 -12.03
N ARG A 197 9.95 11.51 -12.67
CA ARG A 197 10.68 10.72 -13.67
C ARG A 197 11.06 9.33 -13.17
N ARG A 198 11.42 9.19 -11.89
CA ARG A 198 11.84 7.94 -11.23
C ARG A 198 10.69 6.99 -10.85
N LEU A 199 9.43 7.36 -11.06
CA LEU A 199 8.28 6.54 -10.67
C LEU A 199 8.24 5.23 -11.47
N GLN A 200 8.24 4.09 -10.80
CA GLN A 200 8.27 2.76 -11.42
C GLN A 200 6.89 2.10 -11.42
N LEU A 201 6.13 2.30 -10.34
CA LEU A 201 4.83 1.68 -10.11
C LEU A 201 3.83 2.73 -9.67
N LEU A 202 2.69 2.78 -10.36
CA LEU A 202 1.54 3.60 -10.01
C LEU A 202 0.26 2.77 -9.97
N PHE A 203 -0.41 2.74 -8.83
CA PHE A 203 -1.78 2.25 -8.69
C PHE A 203 -2.71 3.43 -8.45
N ALA A 204 -3.46 3.84 -9.47
CA ALA A 204 -4.43 4.93 -9.44
C ALA A 204 -5.84 4.49 -9.89
N TYR A 205 -6.10 3.19 -9.94
CA TYR A 205 -7.40 2.64 -10.29
C TYR A 205 -8.50 2.97 -9.27
N SER A 206 -9.75 2.92 -9.71
CA SER A 206 -10.93 3.25 -8.89
C SER A 206 -10.85 4.67 -8.31
N ASN A 207 -10.66 5.64 -9.18
CA ASN A 207 -10.70 7.07 -8.88
C ASN A 207 -11.70 7.77 -9.83
N ARG A 208 -11.64 9.10 -9.94
CA ARG A 208 -12.47 9.90 -10.85
C ARG A 208 -11.60 10.63 -11.89
N LEU A 209 -10.46 10.05 -12.25
CA LEU A 209 -9.50 10.67 -13.17
C LEU A 209 -10.13 10.84 -14.54
N SER A 210 -10.15 12.07 -15.04
CA SER A 210 -10.67 12.39 -16.37
C SER A 210 -9.61 12.30 -17.48
N ASN A 211 -8.33 12.39 -17.10
CA ASN A 211 -7.19 12.44 -18.00
C ASN A 211 -6.02 11.62 -17.44
N LEU A 212 -5.22 11.06 -18.35
CA LEU A 212 -3.93 10.47 -18.01
C LEU A 212 -2.89 11.56 -17.71
N PRO A 213 -2.05 11.41 -16.68
CA PRO A 213 -0.99 12.36 -16.40
C PRO A 213 0.13 12.28 -17.44
N ASN A 214 0.93 13.34 -17.53
CA ASN A 214 2.14 13.30 -18.34
C ASN A 214 3.16 12.32 -17.75
N ILE A 215 3.44 11.24 -18.48
CA ILE A 215 4.48 10.27 -18.13
C ILE A 215 5.76 10.66 -18.89
N GLN A 216 6.81 11.00 -18.16
CA GLN A 216 8.11 11.31 -18.75
C GLN A 216 8.92 10.03 -19.04
N GLU A 217 9.69 10.05 -20.12
CA GLU A 217 10.65 8.98 -20.45
C GLU A 217 11.76 8.82 -19.41
N ASN A 218 12.17 7.58 -19.17
CA ASN A 218 13.26 7.25 -18.26
C ASN A 218 13.97 5.96 -18.68
N ILE A 219 15.24 5.83 -18.31
CA ILE A 219 16.15 4.69 -18.55
C ILE A 219 15.81 3.44 -17.73
N ILE A 220 14.80 3.51 -16.85
CA ILE A 220 14.43 2.39 -15.99
C ILE A 220 13.63 1.37 -16.82
N MET A 221 14.17 0.17 -16.93
CA MET A 221 13.49 -0.94 -17.61
C MET A 221 12.27 -1.40 -16.79
N ARG A 222 11.10 -1.40 -17.45
CA ARG A 222 9.77 -1.81 -16.96
C ARG A 222 9.14 -0.88 -15.92
N ARG A 223 8.03 -0.26 -16.33
CA ARG A 223 7.17 0.58 -15.48
C ARG A 223 5.73 0.17 -15.69
N PHE A 224 4.95 0.18 -14.62
CA PHE A 224 3.55 -0.22 -14.67
C PHE A 224 2.67 0.89 -14.11
N PHE A 225 1.70 1.33 -14.90
CA PHE A 225 0.74 2.35 -14.53
C PHE A 225 -0.67 1.82 -14.68
N TYR A 226 -1.41 1.80 -13.57
CA TYR A 226 -2.74 1.23 -13.44
C TYR A 226 -3.76 2.34 -13.17
N PHE A 227 -4.67 2.54 -14.11
CA PHE A 227 -5.69 3.60 -14.13
C PHE A 227 -7.09 3.03 -14.35
N GLU A 228 -7.33 1.77 -14.06
CA GLU A 228 -8.60 1.10 -14.30
C GLU A 228 -9.75 1.74 -13.52
N ASN A 229 -10.98 1.64 -14.02
CA ASN A 229 -12.17 2.14 -13.32
C ASN A 229 -12.03 3.64 -12.97
N ASN A 230 -11.76 4.45 -14.00
CA ASN A 230 -11.70 5.91 -13.92
C ASN A 230 -12.67 6.52 -14.96
N GLN A 231 -12.55 7.81 -15.24
CA GLN A 231 -13.38 8.56 -16.18
C GLN A 231 -12.57 9.04 -17.40
N ILE A 232 -11.52 8.29 -17.76
CA ILE A 232 -10.62 8.66 -18.85
C ILE A 232 -11.32 8.46 -20.19
N THR A 233 -11.36 9.52 -21.00
CA THR A 233 -12.00 9.48 -22.33
C THR A 233 -11.00 9.53 -23.49
N THR A 234 -9.78 10.03 -23.23
CA THR A 234 -8.74 10.25 -24.23
C THR A 234 -7.38 9.72 -23.78
N ILE A 235 -6.53 9.37 -24.75
CA ILE A 235 -5.14 8.96 -24.54
C ILE A 235 -4.26 10.02 -25.20
N PRO A 236 -3.42 10.75 -24.44
CA PRO A 236 -2.64 11.83 -25.00
C PRO A 236 -1.49 11.30 -25.88
N THR A 237 -1.18 12.04 -26.95
CA THR A 237 -0.30 11.59 -28.04
C THR A 237 1.16 11.38 -27.63
N ASN A 238 1.60 12.03 -26.55
CA ASN A 238 2.94 11.84 -25.99
C ASN A 238 3.17 10.42 -25.44
N LEU A 239 2.13 9.72 -25.01
CA LEU A 239 2.28 8.37 -24.44
C LEU A 239 2.72 7.35 -25.48
N PHE A 240 2.42 7.56 -26.76
CA PHE A 240 2.80 6.64 -27.84
C PHE A 240 4.31 6.61 -28.14
N ARG A 241 5.07 7.59 -27.62
CA ARG A 241 6.53 7.67 -27.78
C ARG A 241 7.30 7.01 -26.64
N LEU A 242 6.59 6.53 -25.61
CA LEU A 242 7.19 5.92 -24.44
C LEU A 242 7.88 4.59 -24.75
N ASP A 243 8.79 4.20 -23.86
CA ASP A 243 9.53 2.94 -23.96
C ASP A 243 8.58 1.72 -24.02
N PRO A 244 8.86 0.71 -24.88
CA PRO A 244 8.03 -0.48 -25.05
C PRO A 244 7.87 -1.36 -23.80
N HIS A 245 8.73 -1.20 -22.79
CA HIS A 245 8.62 -1.90 -21.51
C HIS A 245 7.62 -1.26 -20.55
N ILE A 246 7.03 -0.11 -20.92
CA ILE A 246 6.00 0.53 -20.13
C ILE A 246 4.66 -0.13 -20.44
N THR A 247 3.96 -0.57 -19.39
CA THR A 247 2.58 -1.02 -19.47
C THR A 247 1.66 0.04 -18.87
N ILE A 248 0.69 0.48 -19.66
CA ILE A 248 -0.36 1.42 -19.27
C ILE A 248 -1.68 0.67 -19.32
N GLU A 249 -2.25 0.49 -18.15
CA GLU A 249 -3.51 -0.19 -17.93
C GLU A 249 -4.61 0.83 -17.68
N ILE A 250 -5.60 0.85 -18.56
CA ILE A 250 -6.70 1.82 -18.60
C ILE A 250 -8.04 1.12 -18.86
N ALA A 251 -8.14 -0.18 -18.55
CA ALA A 251 -9.41 -0.91 -18.62
C ALA A 251 -10.52 -0.24 -17.80
N ASN A 252 -11.77 -0.47 -18.20
CA ASN A 252 -12.97 0.08 -17.56
C ASN A 252 -12.94 1.61 -17.45
N ASN A 253 -12.53 2.26 -18.55
CA ASN A 253 -12.63 3.70 -18.72
C ASN A 253 -13.55 3.99 -19.93
N PRO A 254 -14.33 5.09 -19.91
CA PRO A 254 -15.22 5.47 -21.01
C PRO A 254 -14.43 6.08 -22.18
N LEU A 255 -13.49 5.32 -22.74
CA LEU A 255 -12.70 5.73 -23.90
C LEU A 255 -13.65 6.00 -25.09
N SER A 256 -13.51 7.17 -25.71
CA SER A 256 -14.33 7.51 -26.86
C SER A 256 -13.98 6.63 -28.06
N ASP A 257 -14.95 6.43 -28.95
CA ASP A 257 -14.75 5.69 -30.20
C ASP A 257 -13.61 6.28 -31.05
N GLN A 258 -13.46 7.61 -31.04
CA GLN A 258 -12.33 8.30 -31.70
C GLN A 258 -10.99 7.97 -31.04
N THR A 259 -10.93 7.94 -29.71
CA THR A 259 -9.72 7.55 -28.97
C THR A 259 -9.34 6.11 -29.27
N LEU A 260 -10.31 5.20 -29.35
CA LEU A 260 -10.05 3.80 -29.69
C LEU A 260 -9.52 3.66 -31.12
N LEU A 261 -10.12 4.32 -32.11
CA LEU A 261 -9.59 4.33 -33.47
C LEU A 261 -8.18 4.90 -33.53
N PHE A 262 -7.94 6.01 -32.84
CA PHE A 262 -6.62 6.65 -32.80
C PHE A 262 -5.58 5.71 -32.17
N LEU A 263 -5.89 5.07 -31.04
CA LEU A 263 -5.04 4.08 -30.39
C LEU A 263 -4.67 2.93 -31.35
N ILE A 264 -5.65 2.41 -32.09
CA ILE A 264 -5.42 1.32 -33.06
C ILE A 264 -4.55 1.80 -34.21
N GLN A 265 -4.86 2.95 -34.81
CA GLN A 265 -4.10 3.52 -35.93
C GLN A 265 -2.64 3.77 -35.53
N GLN A 266 -2.41 4.39 -34.38
CA GLN A 266 -1.05 4.72 -33.92
C GLN A 266 -0.23 3.46 -33.59
N THR A 267 -0.83 2.43 -33.00
CA THR A 267 -0.10 1.21 -32.63
C THR A 267 0.07 0.20 -33.77
N SER A 268 -0.66 0.40 -34.89
CA SER A 268 -0.58 -0.45 -36.08
C SER A 268 0.41 0.04 -37.14
N VAL A 269 1.03 1.21 -36.94
CA VAL A 269 2.06 1.70 -37.88
C VAL A 269 3.24 0.73 -37.94
N PRO A 270 3.85 0.50 -39.12
CA PRO A 270 5.03 -0.35 -39.24
C PRO A 270 6.13 0.11 -38.27
N ASN A 271 6.76 -0.84 -37.58
CA ASN A 271 7.82 -0.60 -36.60
C ASN A 271 7.41 0.27 -35.39
N PHE A 272 6.12 0.31 -35.04
CA PHE A 272 5.72 0.89 -33.75
C PHE A 272 6.50 0.20 -32.61
N ASN A 273 7.20 1.03 -31.84
CA ASN A 273 8.04 0.63 -30.71
C ASN A 273 7.69 1.50 -29.49
N GLY A 274 6.40 1.53 -29.18
CA GLY A 274 5.86 2.26 -28.04
C GLY A 274 5.33 1.33 -26.94
N PRO A 275 4.68 1.87 -25.91
CA PRO A 275 4.26 1.12 -24.73
C PRO A 275 3.15 0.11 -25.04
N GLN A 276 2.91 -0.77 -24.07
CA GLN A 276 1.79 -1.70 -24.05
C GLN A 276 0.58 -1.02 -23.41
N PHE A 277 -0.52 -0.94 -24.14
CA PHE A 277 -1.81 -0.48 -23.63
C PHE A 277 -2.70 -1.67 -23.31
N ARG A 278 -3.32 -1.64 -22.14
CA ARG A 278 -4.33 -2.60 -21.74
C ARG A 278 -5.65 -1.86 -21.55
N ILE A 279 -6.68 -2.27 -22.28
CA ILE A 279 -7.98 -1.58 -22.37
C ILE A 279 -9.10 -2.58 -22.17
N SER A 280 -10.28 -2.12 -21.78
CA SER A 280 -11.52 -2.90 -21.97
C SER A 280 -12.26 -2.38 -23.19
N LEU A 281 -13.13 -3.22 -23.75
CA LEU A 281 -14.05 -2.84 -24.81
C LEU A 281 -15.46 -3.25 -24.38
N SER A 282 -16.34 -2.26 -24.26
CA SER A 282 -17.78 -2.52 -24.12
C SER A 282 -18.32 -3.19 -25.38
N ASP A 283 -19.49 -3.83 -25.30
CA ASP A 283 -20.13 -4.43 -26.46
C ASP A 283 -20.43 -3.40 -27.57
N GLN A 284 -20.74 -2.16 -27.19
CA GLN A 284 -20.90 -1.06 -28.14
C GLN A 284 -19.58 -0.74 -28.86
N ASN A 285 -18.46 -0.64 -28.13
CA ASN A 285 -17.17 -0.38 -28.77
C ASN A 285 -16.75 -1.55 -29.68
N ARG A 286 -17.03 -2.80 -29.29
CA ARG A 286 -16.76 -3.98 -30.13
C ARG A 286 -17.54 -3.92 -31.44
N LEU A 287 -18.84 -3.58 -31.38
CA LEU A 287 -19.68 -3.45 -32.56
C LEU A 287 -19.18 -2.32 -33.48
N PHE A 288 -18.88 -1.16 -32.90
CA PHE A 288 -18.32 -0.02 -33.63
C PHE A 288 -17.00 -0.39 -34.34
N LEU A 289 -16.06 -1.00 -33.63
CA LEU A 289 -14.77 -1.40 -34.20
C LEU A 289 -14.93 -2.44 -35.32
N ARG A 290 -15.87 -3.38 -35.21
CA ARG A 290 -16.18 -4.35 -36.28
C ARG A 290 -16.70 -3.68 -37.55
N GLN A 291 -17.49 -2.62 -37.42
CA GLN A 291 -18.00 -1.87 -38.58
C GLN A 291 -16.91 -1.05 -39.26
N MET A 292 -16.00 -0.46 -38.47
CA MET A 292 -14.96 0.44 -38.98
C MET A 292 -13.70 -0.27 -39.46
N LEU A 293 -13.39 -1.45 -38.92
CA LEU A 293 -12.16 -2.21 -39.19
C LEU A 293 -12.51 -3.67 -39.53
N PRO A 294 -12.86 -3.99 -40.78
CA PRO A 294 -13.30 -5.32 -41.18
C PRO A 294 -12.21 -6.41 -41.20
N GLN A 295 -10.94 -6.07 -40.92
CA GLN A 295 -9.86 -7.04 -40.76
C GLN A 295 -9.33 -7.05 -39.32
N ASN A 296 -8.96 -8.25 -38.85
CA ASN A 296 -8.62 -8.56 -37.46
C ASN A 296 -7.62 -7.58 -36.84
N LEU A 297 -8.04 -6.92 -35.76
CA LEU A 297 -7.20 -6.15 -34.86
C LEU A 297 -6.12 -7.07 -34.25
N HIS A 298 -4.88 -6.98 -34.74
CA HIS A 298 -3.73 -7.61 -34.08
C HIS A 298 -2.60 -6.61 -33.88
N SER A 299 -2.89 -5.52 -33.15
CA SER A 299 -1.81 -4.73 -32.56
C SER A 299 -1.27 -5.48 -31.34
N ARG A 300 -0.03 -5.96 -31.42
CA ARG A 300 0.66 -6.59 -30.27
C ARG A 300 0.84 -5.66 -29.06
N HIS A 301 0.58 -4.37 -29.24
CA HIS A 301 0.70 -3.33 -28.21
C HIS A 301 -0.63 -3.00 -27.53
N ILE A 302 -1.74 -3.62 -27.97
CA ILE A 302 -3.05 -3.48 -27.34
C ILE A 302 -3.46 -4.86 -26.81
N ARG A 303 -3.62 -4.97 -25.50
CA ARG A 303 -4.27 -6.12 -24.87
C ARG A 303 -5.68 -5.71 -24.46
N VAL A 304 -6.68 -6.33 -25.07
CA VAL A 304 -8.06 -6.17 -24.62
C VAL A 304 -8.26 -7.07 -23.41
N ILE A 305 -8.51 -6.46 -22.26
CA ILE A 305 -8.97 -7.14 -21.07
C ILE A 305 -10.48 -7.20 -21.20
N THR A 306 -10.99 -8.41 -21.35
CA THR A 306 -12.43 -8.63 -21.38
C THR A 306 -13.02 -8.17 -20.06
N GLU A 307 -13.89 -7.15 -20.13
CA GLU A 307 -14.79 -6.82 -19.04
C GLU A 307 -15.48 -8.11 -18.60
N GLY A 308 -15.29 -8.45 -17.33
CA GLY A 308 -16.29 -9.20 -16.59
C GLY A 308 -17.53 -8.34 -16.47
N GLY A 309 -18.28 -8.19 -17.56
CA GLY A 309 -19.70 -7.89 -17.49
C GLY A 309 -20.33 -9.08 -16.80
N GLN A 310 -20.54 -8.98 -15.48
CA GLN A 310 -21.16 -9.98 -14.61
C GLN A 310 -21.21 -11.42 -15.16
N ASN A 311 -20.06 -12.08 -15.15
CA ASN A 311 -19.82 -13.54 -15.19
C ASN A 311 -18.43 -13.78 -15.78
N PHE A 312 -17.39 -13.42 -15.04
CA PHE A 312 -16.31 -14.39 -14.98
C PHE A 312 -16.94 -15.62 -14.31
N GLN A 313 -17.01 -16.74 -15.02
CA GLN A 313 -16.69 -18.00 -14.34
C GLN A 313 -15.24 -17.82 -13.88
N ILE A 314 -15.05 -17.10 -12.78
CA ILE A 314 -13.86 -17.26 -11.95
C ILE A 314 -13.81 -18.77 -11.77
N PRO A 315 -12.75 -19.46 -12.24
CA PRO A 315 -12.71 -20.89 -12.10
C PRO A 315 -12.97 -21.19 -10.63
N PRO A 316 -13.81 -22.19 -10.32
CA PRO A 316 -14.05 -22.58 -8.95
C PRO A 316 -12.71 -22.62 -8.22
N LEU A 317 -12.66 -22.10 -6.99
CA LEU A 317 -11.43 -22.08 -6.18
C LEU A 317 -10.58 -23.37 -6.29
N PRO A 318 -11.17 -24.59 -6.37
CA PRO A 318 -10.39 -25.81 -6.55
C PRO A 318 -9.63 -25.90 -7.88
N GLU A 319 -10.20 -25.42 -8.98
CA GLU A 319 -9.57 -25.41 -10.29
C GLU A 319 -8.46 -24.36 -10.35
N THR A 320 -8.71 -23.17 -9.79
CA THR A 320 -7.71 -22.10 -9.71
C THR A 320 -6.52 -22.54 -8.86
N VAL A 321 -6.74 -23.18 -7.72
CA VAL A 321 -5.65 -23.70 -6.86
C VAL A 321 -4.91 -24.84 -7.55
N ALA A 322 -5.62 -25.78 -8.20
CA ALA A 322 -5.00 -26.88 -8.93
C ALA A 322 -4.08 -26.39 -10.07
N ALA A 323 -4.37 -25.25 -10.70
CA ALA A 323 -3.53 -24.67 -11.75
C ALA A 323 -2.11 -24.31 -11.27
N TRP A 324 -1.91 -24.10 -9.97
CA TRP A 324 -0.60 -23.82 -9.35
C TRP A 324 0.27 -25.08 -9.11
N PHE A 325 -0.28 -26.28 -9.32
CA PHE A 325 0.40 -27.55 -9.12
C PHE A 325 0.74 -28.26 -10.45
N PRO A 326 1.75 -29.15 -10.46
CA PRO A 326 2.07 -29.98 -11.62
C PRO A 326 0.87 -30.78 -12.13
N GLU A 327 0.83 -31.06 -13.44
CA GLU A 327 -0.33 -31.67 -14.10
C GLU A 327 -0.75 -33.02 -13.51
N ALA A 328 0.20 -33.79 -12.99
CA ALA A 328 -0.04 -35.08 -12.32
C ALA A 328 -0.90 -34.96 -11.05
N ASP A 329 -0.84 -33.82 -10.35
CA ASP A 329 -1.45 -33.66 -9.02
C ASP A 329 -2.77 -32.86 -9.06
N ARG A 330 -3.11 -32.26 -10.21
CA ARG A 330 -4.24 -31.32 -10.35
C ARG A 330 -5.59 -31.92 -9.94
N ARG A 331 -5.85 -33.18 -10.29
CA ARG A 331 -7.13 -33.85 -9.95
C ARG A 331 -7.28 -34.05 -8.44
N GLU A 332 -6.21 -34.44 -7.76
CA GLU A 332 -6.25 -34.68 -6.32
C GLU A 332 -6.44 -33.36 -5.56
N VAL A 333 -5.65 -32.34 -5.91
CA VAL A 333 -5.74 -31.00 -5.32
C VAL A 333 -7.13 -30.38 -5.56
N SER A 334 -7.65 -30.46 -6.78
CA SER A 334 -9.01 -29.97 -7.08
C SER A 334 -10.08 -30.69 -6.25
N THR A 335 -9.90 -31.98 -5.96
CA THR A 335 -10.86 -32.74 -5.14
C THR A 335 -10.80 -32.28 -3.68
N GLN A 336 -9.60 -32.13 -3.12
CA GLN A 336 -9.41 -31.65 -1.74
C GLN A 336 -9.96 -30.24 -1.53
N TRP A 337 -9.84 -29.37 -2.53
CA TRP A 337 -10.25 -27.98 -2.42
C TRP A 337 -11.74 -27.74 -2.69
N THR A 338 -12.46 -28.75 -3.20
CA THR A 338 -13.90 -28.64 -3.53
C THR A 338 -14.74 -28.21 -2.32
N SER A 339 -14.39 -28.62 -1.09
CA SER A 339 -15.11 -28.20 0.12
C SER A 339 -15.00 -26.71 0.43
N PHE A 340 -13.91 -26.05 0.03
CA PHE A 340 -13.70 -24.61 0.27
C PHE A 340 -14.41 -23.72 -0.76
N SER A 341 -14.97 -24.32 -1.82
CA SER A 341 -15.67 -23.58 -2.88
C SER A 341 -16.96 -22.91 -2.43
N THR A 342 -17.53 -23.36 -1.31
CA THR A 342 -18.78 -22.84 -0.72
C THR A 342 -18.56 -21.85 0.41
N GLU A 343 -17.31 -21.58 0.81
CA GLU A 343 -16.99 -20.64 1.87
C GLU A 343 -17.17 -19.18 1.42
N GLU A 344 -17.45 -18.30 2.38
CA GLU A 344 -17.57 -16.86 2.14
C GLU A 344 -16.22 -16.31 1.65
N ASN A 345 -16.24 -15.43 0.65
CA ASN A 345 -15.05 -14.87 -0.04
C ASN A 345 -14.20 -15.84 -0.90
N SER A 346 -14.58 -17.12 -1.02
CA SER A 346 -13.90 -18.10 -1.90
C SER A 346 -13.72 -17.62 -3.35
N ARG A 347 -14.71 -16.90 -3.90
CA ARG A 347 -14.63 -16.27 -5.24
C ARG A 347 -13.62 -15.14 -5.32
N ALA A 348 -13.53 -14.30 -4.29
CA ALA A 348 -12.58 -13.19 -4.25
C ALA A 348 -11.14 -13.71 -4.14
N PHE A 349 -10.94 -14.77 -3.36
CA PHE A 349 -9.65 -15.44 -3.23
C PHE A 349 -9.24 -16.16 -4.52
N SER A 350 -10.16 -16.86 -5.18
CA SER A 350 -9.93 -17.45 -6.50
C SER A 350 -9.52 -16.37 -7.52
N ALA A 351 -10.23 -15.23 -7.56
CA ALA A 351 -9.88 -14.12 -8.45
C ALA A 351 -8.53 -13.48 -8.11
N PHE A 352 -8.10 -13.50 -6.84
CA PHE A 352 -6.77 -13.05 -6.45
C PHE A 352 -5.67 -14.01 -6.93
N LEU A 353 -5.85 -15.31 -6.73
CA LEU A 353 -4.89 -16.33 -7.16
C LEU A 353 -4.75 -16.35 -8.68
N ASP A 354 -5.83 -16.21 -9.43
CA ASP A 354 -5.79 -16.13 -10.89
C ASP A 354 -5.04 -14.88 -11.39
N ARG A 355 -5.17 -13.74 -10.69
CA ARG A 355 -4.35 -12.56 -10.99
C ARG A 355 -2.90 -12.70 -10.54
N LEU A 356 -2.64 -13.49 -9.50
CA LEU A 356 -1.30 -13.70 -8.97
C LEU A 356 -0.49 -14.61 -9.89
N SER A 357 -1.08 -15.63 -10.51
CA SER A 357 -0.40 -16.53 -11.46
C SER A 357 0.07 -15.80 -12.70
N ASP A 358 -0.63 -14.74 -13.11
CA ASP A 358 -0.22 -13.84 -14.18
C ASP A 358 1.06 -13.02 -13.85
N THR A 359 1.53 -13.04 -12.59
CA THR A 359 2.65 -12.22 -12.10
C THR A 359 3.90 -12.99 -11.68
N VAL A 360 3.85 -14.33 -11.60
CA VAL A 360 4.98 -15.17 -11.12
C VAL A 360 5.39 -16.26 -12.07
#